data_AF-A0A0Q6UYS2-F1
#
_entry.id   AF-A0A0Q6UYS2-F1
#
_cell.length_a   1.000
_cell.length_b   1.000
_cell.length_c   1.000
_cell.angle_alpha   90.00
_cell.angle_beta   90.00
_cell.angle_gamma   90.00
#
_symmetry.space_group_name_H-M   'P 1'
#
loop_
_entity.id
_entity.type
_entity.pdbx_description
1 polymer ?
#
loop_
_entity_poly.entity_id
_entity_poly.type
_entity_poly.pdbx_seq_one_letter_code
_entity_poly.pdbx_strand_id
1 'polypeptide(L)'
;MRALVVLLALLVPGLSACSGGADAEPGSGDAAENVAQQEDEATAAWRAAVEDELGADTFDFDAIRARAAVDCQRTDAGAWTVHLALSGDTATSALTRIGLEHACADVVPAFDKGVASVEQAADPLDLVCGPGVELSSEDELKADLVCANR
;
A
#
# COMPACT_ATOMS: atom_id res chain seq x y z
N MET A 1 3.54 -16.22 31.70
CA MET A 1 2.23 -15.65 32.09
C MET A 1 2.44 -14.74 33.30
N ARG A 2 2.37 -13.42 33.07
CA ARG A 2 2.44 -12.29 34.03
C ARG A 2 2.60 -11.05 33.13
N ALA A 3 1.84 -9.97 33.18
CA ALA A 3 0.61 -9.67 33.89
C ALA A 3 -0.09 -8.59 33.04
N LEU A 4 -1.41 -8.73 32.92
CA LEU A 4 -2.31 -7.77 32.30
C LEU A 4 -2.51 -6.65 33.34
N VAL A 5 -2.10 -5.41 33.04
CA VAL A 5 -2.48 -4.23 33.83
C VAL A 5 -3.06 -3.20 32.87
N VAL A 6 -4.38 -3.22 32.80
CA VAL A 6 -5.25 -2.18 32.25
C VAL A 6 -5.47 -1.11 33.34
N LEU A 7 -5.85 0.09 32.88
CA LEU A 7 -6.41 1.27 33.56
C LEU A 7 -5.43 2.44 33.77
N LEU A 8 -5.52 3.51 32.97
CA LEU A 8 -6.52 4.60 33.03
C LEU A 8 -6.68 5.20 34.44
N ALA A 9 -5.87 6.23 34.69
CA ALA A 9 -6.18 7.36 35.57
C ALA A 9 -5.67 8.62 34.84
N LEU A 10 -6.54 9.37 34.17
CA LEU A 10 -7.30 10.49 34.72
C LEU A 10 -6.43 11.68 35.16
N LEU A 11 -6.39 12.69 34.29
CA LEU A 11 -6.61 14.12 34.57
C LEU A 11 -5.89 14.76 35.77
N VAL A 12 -4.94 15.66 35.49
CA VAL A 12 -4.97 17.06 35.99
C VAL A 12 -4.23 17.98 34.99
N PRO A 13 -4.86 19.03 34.42
CA PRO A 13 -4.16 20.12 33.75
C PRO A 13 -3.52 21.01 34.82
N GLY A 14 -2.21 20.91 34.99
CA GLY A 14 -1.47 21.82 35.85
C GLY A 14 -1.30 23.18 35.19
N LEU A 15 -2.26 24.09 35.37
CA LEU A 15 -2.03 25.53 35.23
C LEU A 15 -1.07 25.95 36.34
N SER A 16 0.23 25.94 36.06
CA SER A 16 1.22 26.65 36.85
C SER A 16 1.63 27.90 36.08
N ALA A 17 1.04 29.03 36.47
CA ALA A 17 1.60 30.33 36.19
C ALA A 17 2.95 30.43 36.90
N CYS A 18 4.04 30.35 36.15
CA CYS A 18 5.36 30.80 36.60
C CYS A 18 5.79 31.97 35.72
N SER A 19 5.67 33.15 36.31
CA SER A 19 6.31 34.40 35.90
C SER A 19 7.82 34.17 35.84
N GLY A 20 8.42 34.31 34.65
CA GLY A 20 9.87 34.27 34.46
C GLY A 20 10.17 34.65 33.02
N GLY A 21 11.04 35.64 32.82
CA GLY A 21 11.26 36.30 31.54
C GLY A 21 11.81 35.40 30.43
N ALA A 22 11.68 35.95 29.22
CA ALA A 22 12.24 35.52 27.94
C ALA A 22 13.41 34.52 28.02
N ASP A 23 13.18 33.32 27.50
CA ASP A 23 13.94 32.79 26.36
C ASP A 23 13.00 31.84 25.61
N ALA A 24 12.82 32.12 24.32
CA ALA A 24 12.11 31.22 23.43
C ALA A 24 12.94 29.94 23.31
N GLU A 25 12.37 28.81 23.71
CA GLU A 25 12.73 27.50 23.14
C GLU A 25 11.82 27.28 21.92
N PRO A 26 12.27 27.51 20.68
CA PRO A 26 11.58 27.03 19.49
C PRO A 26 12.13 25.64 19.21
N GLY A 27 11.55 24.61 19.83
CA GLY A 27 12.06 23.23 19.70
C GLY A 27 11.05 22.21 19.24
N SER A 28 9.75 22.53 19.21
CA SER A 28 8.70 21.52 19.08
C SER A 28 7.61 21.85 18.06
N GLY A 29 7.57 23.09 17.55
CA GLY A 29 6.65 23.49 16.47
C GLY A 29 7.20 23.12 15.08
N ASP A 30 8.48 23.40 14.85
CA ASP A 30 9.07 23.23 13.51
C ASP A 30 9.10 21.76 13.06
N ALA A 31 9.41 20.80 13.93
CA ALA A 31 9.48 19.40 13.52
C ALA A 31 8.09 18.81 13.17
N ALA A 32 7.04 19.18 13.91
CA ALA A 32 5.69 18.71 13.65
C ALA A 32 5.09 19.38 12.40
N GLU A 33 5.34 20.68 12.21
CA GLU A 33 4.89 21.42 11.04
C GLU A 33 5.58 20.94 9.76
N ASN A 34 6.90 20.67 9.82
CA ASN A 34 7.64 20.11 8.68
C ASN A 34 7.18 18.69 8.31
N VAL A 35 6.85 17.84 9.30
CA VAL A 35 6.33 16.48 9.02
C VAL A 35 4.95 16.55 8.39
N ALA A 36 4.04 17.35 8.95
CA ALA A 36 2.69 17.52 8.39
C ALA A 36 2.75 18.09 6.96
N GLN A 37 3.61 19.08 6.71
CA GLN A 37 3.80 19.65 5.38
C GLN A 37 4.39 18.62 4.40
N GLN A 38 5.36 17.82 4.82
CA GLN A 38 5.93 16.75 3.96
C GLN A 38 4.90 15.67 3.63
N GLU A 39 4.07 15.28 4.61
CA GLU A 39 2.98 14.32 4.40
C GLU A 39 1.94 14.87 3.41
N ASP A 40 1.62 16.17 3.51
CA ASP A 40 0.71 16.86 2.60
C ASP A 40 1.29 16.95 1.17
N GLU A 41 2.56 17.31 1.04
CA GLU A 41 3.26 17.39 -0.26
C GLU A 41 3.37 16.01 -0.93
N ALA A 42 3.71 14.96 -0.17
CA ALA A 42 3.78 13.59 -0.68
C ALA A 42 2.39 13.10 -1.14
N THR A 43 1.35 13.41 -0.37
CA THR A 43 -0.04 13.06 -0.70
C THR A 43 -0.50 13.81 -1.96
N ALA A 44 -0.15 15.09 -2.10
CA ALA A 44 -0.46 15.88 -3.29
C ALA A 44 0.27 15.35 -4.53
N ALA A 45 1.54 14.97 -4.41
CA ALA A 45 2.31 14.38 -5.50
C ALA A 45 1.72 13.06 -5.99
N TRP A 46 1.32 12.18 -5.06
CA TRP A 46 0.65 10.93 -5.42
C TRP A 46 -0.69 11.18 -6.13
N ARG A 47 -1.52 12.09 -5.61
CA ARG A 47 -2.79 12.43 -6.27
C ARG A 47 -2.54 12.93 -7.69
N ALA A 48 -1.56 13.80 -7.89
CA ALA A 48 -1.22 14.31 -9.23
C ALA A 48 -0.78 13.20 -10.19
N ALA A 49 -0.01 12.20 -9.73
CA ALA A 49 0.37 11.05 -10.55
C ALA A 49 -0.83 10.19 -10.96
N VAL A 50 -1.81 10.01 -10.06
CA VAL A 50 -3.05 9.30 -10.39
C VAL A 50 -3.92 10.12 -11.36
N GLU A 51 -3.96 11.45 -11.19
CA GLU A 51 -4.66 12.37 -12.12
C GLU A 51 -4.07 12.35 -13.52
N ASP A 52 -2.74 12.21 -13.66
CA ASP A 52 -2.09 12.10 -14.97
C ASP A 52 -2.50 10.80 -15.68
N GLU A 53 -2.66 9.70 -14.94
CA GLU A 53 -3.02 8.39 -15.48
C GLU A 53 -4.53 8.28 -15.82
N LEU A 54 -5.42 8.82 -14.97
CA LEU A 54 -6.87 8.64 -15.09
C LEU A 54 -7.66 9.88 -15.53
N GLY A 55 -7.03 11.05 -15.50
CA GLY A 55 -7.69 12.35 -15.63
C GLY A 55 -8.26 12.88 -14.30
N ALA A 56 -8.36 14.21 -14.18
CA ALA A 56 -9.06 14.85 -13.07
C ALA A 56 -10.56 14.47 -13.10
N ASP A 57 -11.12 14.09 -11.94
CA ASP A 57 -12.54 13.75 -11.69
C ASP A 57 -13.00 12.30 -11.95
N THR A 58 -12.11 11.37 -12.29
CA THR A 58 -12.50 9.98 -12.64
C THR A 58 -12.23 8.93 -11.58
N PHE A 59 -11.61 9.30 -10.44
CA PHE A 59 -11.11 8.32 -9.48
C PHE A 59 -11.39 8.67 -8.02
N ASP A 60 -11.49 7.62 -7.20
CA ASP A 60 -11.52 7.70 -5.74
C ASP A 60 -10.10 7.50 -5.21
N PHE A 61 -9.46 8.60 -4.81
CA PHE A 61 -8.08 8.58 -4.33
C PHE A 61 -7.91 7.75 -3.06
N ASP A 62 -8.89 7.80 -2.14
CA ASP A 62 -8.80 7.08 -0.88
C ASP A 62 -8.95 5.57 -1.10
N ALA A 63 -9.80 5.16 -2.04
CA ALA A 63 -9.88 3.76 -2.47
C ALA A 63 -8.56 3.27 -3.09
N ILE A 64 -7.90 4.09 -3.90
CA ILE A 64 -6.59 3.76 -4.49
C ILE A 64 -5.52 3.62 -3.42
N ARG A 65 -5.47 4.54 -2.45
CA ARG A 65 -4.54 4.44 -1.31
C ARG A 65 -4.78 3.19 -0.47
N ALA A 66 -6.04 2.87 -0.19
CA ALA A 66 -6.40 1.68 0.56
C ALA A 66 -5.99 0.40 -0.17
N ARG A 67 -6.18 0.36 -1.50
CA ARG A 67 -5.73 -0.76 -2.33
C ARG A 67 -4.21 -0.89 -2.34
N ALA A 68 -3.48 0.21 -2.52
CA ALA A 68 -2.02 0.23 -2.47
C ALA A 68 -1.50 -0.33 -1.13
N ALA A 69 -2.13 0.02 0.00
CA ALA A 69 -1.75 -0.51 1.31
C ALA A 69 -1.93 -2.04 1.44
N VAL A 70 -2.97 -2.60 0.82
CA VAL A 70 -3.15 -4.07 0.71
C VAL A 70 -2.08 -4.66 -0.20
N ASP A 71 -1.80 -4.01 -1.31
CA ASP A 71 -0.83 -4.45 -2.30
C ASP A 71 0.61 -4.44 -1.78
N CYS A 72 0.93 -3.56 -0.84
CA CYS A 72 2.21 -3.56 -0.14
C CYS A 72 2.50 -4.85 0.65
N GLN A 73 1.49 -5.68 0.95
CA GLN A 73 1.70 -6.96 1.63
C GLN A 73 2.29 -8.03 0.68
N ARG A 74 2.34 -7.75 -0.62
CA ARG A 74 2.78 -8.70 -1.64
C ARG A 74 4.21 -8.46 -2.01
N THR A 75 5.13 -9.05 -1.26
CA THR A 75 6.56 -8.68 -1.30
C THR A 75 7.38 -9.46 -2.33
N ASP A 76 6.85 -10.51 -2.95
CA ASP A 76 7.57 -11.34 -3.92
C ASP A 76 6.86 -11.45 -5.27
N ALA A 77 7.65 -11.77 -6.30
CA ALA A 77 7.19 -11.81 -7.68
C ALA A 77 6.19 -12.96 -7.95
N GLY A 78 6.27 -14.07 -7.20
CA GLY A 78 5.35 -15.21 -7.37
C GLY A 78 3.95 -14.82 -6.95
N ALA A 79 3.81 -14.21 -5.76
CA ALA A 79 2.54 -13.70 -5.29
C ALA A 79 1.95 -12.64 -6.25
N TRP A 80 2.78 -11.75 -6.82
CA TRP A 80 2.35 -10.79 -7.85
C TRP A 80 1.87 -11.47 -9.12
N THR A 81 2.61 -12.46 -9.59
CA THR A 81 2.25 -13.25 -10.78
C THR A 81 0.88 -13.90 -10.61
N VAL A 82 0.64 -14.56 -9.48
CA VAL A 82 -0.65 -15.21 -9.18
C VAL A 82 -1.79 -14.19 -9.13
N HIS A 83 -1.58 -13.07 -8.43
CA HIS A 83 -2.60 -12.02 -8.33
C HIS A 83 -2.98 -11.45 -9.71
N LEU A 84 -1.98 -11.13 -10.54
CA LEU A 84 -2.18 -10.53 -11.85
C LEU A 84 -2.77 -11.53 -12.86
N ALA A 85 -2.34 -12.79 -12.80
CA ALA A 85 -2.91 -13.85 -13.64
C ALA A 85 -4.38 -14.12 -13.30
N LEU A 86 -4.75 -14.11 -12.01
CA LEU A 86 -6.13 -14.30 -11.58
C LEU A 86 -7.02 -13.07 -11.81
N SER A 87 -6.47 -11.86 -11.76
CA SER A 87 -7.24 -10.64 -12.07
C SER A 87 -7.54 -10.51 -13.56
N GLY A 88 -6.70 -11.08 -14.42
CA GLY A 88 -6.84 -11.04 -15.87
C GLY A 88 -6.60 -9.64 -16.47
N ASP A 89 -6.07 -8.70 -15.68
CA ASP A 89 -5.95 -7.31 -16.08
C ASP A 89 -4.56 -6.76 -15.72
N THR A 90 -3.67 -6.75 -16.71
CA THR A 90 -2.40 -6.01 -16.67
C THR A 90 -2.57 -4.56 -17.14
N ALA A 91 -3.69 -4.17 -17.74
CA ALA A 91 -3.91 -2.79 -18.18
C ALA A 91 -4.07 -1.84 -16.99
N THR A 92 -4.58 -2.32 -15.84
CA THR A 92 -4.61 -1.57 -14.57
C THR A 92 -3.31 -1.65 -13.77
N SER A 93 -2.25 -2.25 -14.32
CA SER A 93 -0.93 -2.36 -13.67
C SER A 93 -0.25 -1.01 -13.44
N ALA A 94 -0.48 -0.01 -14.30
CA ALA A 94 0.08 1.33 -14.15
C ALA A 94 -0.36 2.00 -12.85
N LEU A 95 -1.66 1.94 -12.52
CA LEU A 95 -2.18 2.48 -11.26
C LEU A 95 -1.67 1.73 -10.04
N THR A 96 -1.55 0.41 -10.16
CA THR A 96 -0.99 -0.41 -9.09
C THR A 96 0.46 0.00 -8.85
N ARG A 97 1.24 0.17 -9.92
CA ARG A 97 2.62 0.65 -9.85
C ARG A 97 2.73 2.03 -9.20
N ILE A 98 1.93 3.01 -9.64
CA ILE A 98 1.89 4.35 -9.04
C ILE A 98 1.59 4.24 -7.53
N GLY A 99 0.59 3.43 -7.16
CA GLY A 99 0.26 3.20 -5.75
C GLY A 99 1.42 2.62 -4.95
N LEU A 100 2.13 1.63 -5.50
CA LEU A 100 3.29 1.01 -4.87
C LEU A 100 4.49 1.97 -4.76
N GLU A 101 4.77 2.77 -5.79
CA GLU A 101 5.86 3.75 -5.78
C GLU A 101 5.71 4.77 -4.63
N HIS A 102 4.47 5.14 -4.30
CA HIS A 102 4.18 6.07 -3.21
C HIS A 102 3.98 5.40 -1.85
N ALA A 103 3.46 4.17 -1.78
CA ALA A 103 3.15 3.49 -0.51
C ALA A 103 4.27 2.58 0.00
N CYS A 104 4.99 1.91 -0.90
CA CYS A 104 5.99 0.87 -0.60
C CYS A 104 6.90 0.60 -1.81
N ALA A 105 7.80 1.54 -2.09
CA ALA A 105 8.68 1.49 -3.25
C ALA A 105 9.58 0.23 -3.31
N ASP A 106 9.84 -0.42 -2.17
CA ASP A 106 10.58 -1.67 -2.08
C ASP A 106 9.85 -2.87 -2.70
N VAL A 107 8.53 -2.79 -2.86
CA VAL A 107 7.69 -3.82 -3.48
C VAL A 107 7.67 -3.71 -5.01
N VAL A 108 7.93 -2.53 -5.57
CA VAL A 108 7.88 -2.25 -7.03
C VAL A 108 8.71 -3.25 -7.87
N PRO A 109 9.96 -3.63 -7.48
CA PRO A 109 10.72 -4.61 -8.25
C PRO A 109 10.10 -6.01 -8.28
N ALA A 110 9.35 -6.41 -7.25
CA ALA A 110 8.62 -7.67 -7.23
C ALA A 110 7.37 -7.60 -8.11
N PHE A 111 6.67 -6.47 -8.07
CA PHE A 111 5.54 -6.18 -8.94
C PHE A 111 5.93 -6.21 -10.43
N ASP A 112 6.98 -5.48 -10.81
CA ASP A 112 7.46 -5.41 -12.20
C ASP A 112 7.83 -6.80 -12.75
N LYS A 113 8.42 -7.65 -11.91
CA LYS A 113 8.70 -9.05 -12.28
C LYS A 113 7.43 -9.87 -12.49
N GLY A 114 6.42 -9.69 -11.63
CA GLY A 114 5.13 -10.35 -11.77
C GLY A 114 4.40 -9.94 -13.05
N VAL A 115 4.38 -8.63 -13.36
CA VAL A 115 3.84 -8.11 -14.64
C VAL A 115 4.56 -8.75 -15.81
N ALA A 116 5.90 -8.75 -15.81
CA ALA A 116 6.69 -9.34 -16.88
C ALA A 116 6.42 -10.85 -17.06
N SER A 117 6.22 -11.59 -15.98
CA SER A 117 5.85 -13.02 -16.05
C SER A 117 4.49 -13.24 -16.72
N VAL A 118 3.50 -12.42 -16.38
CA VAL A 118 2.16 -12.49 -16.97
C VAL A 118 2.17 -12.08 -18.45
N GLU A 119 2.88 -11.01 -18.81
CA GLU A 119 2.98 -10.56 -20.21
C GLU A 119 3.73 -11.53 -21.13
N GLN A 120 4.67 -12.29 -20.59
CA GLN A 120 5.44 -13.30 -21.33
C GLN A 120 4.71 -14.63 -21.47
N ALA A 121 3.66 -14.87 -20.68
CA ALA A 121 2.89 -16.10 -20.76
C ALA A 121 2.00 -16.09 -22.02
N ALA A 122 1.90 -17.25 -22.68
CA ALA A 122 0.98 -17.43 -23.79
C ALA A 122 -0.49 -17.34 -23.32
N ASP A 123 -0.76 -17.85 -22.12
CA ASP A 123 -1.99 -17.66 -21.36
C ASP A 123 -1.62 -17.39 -19.89
N PRO A 124 -1.96 -16.22 -19.32
CA PRO A 124 -1.74 -15.92 -17.91
C PRO A 124 -2.25 -17.01 -16.95
N LEU A 125 -3.37 -17.67 -17.28
CA LEU A 125 -3.93 -18.71 -16.42
C LEU A 125 -3.07 -19.99 -16.39
N ASP A 126 -2.13 -20.19 -17.33
CA ASP A 126 -1.16 -21.29 -17.21
C ASP A 126 -0.20 -21.09 -16.04
N LEU A 127 0.02 -19.85 -15.60
CA LEU A 127 0.88 -19.54 -14.45
C LEU A 127 0.25 -19.94 -13.12
N VAL A 128 -1.06 -20.25 -13.12
CA VAL A 128 -1.84 -20.55 -11.90
C VAL A 128 -2.51 -21.92 -11.99
N CYS A 129 -3.06 -22.27 -13.15
CA CYS A 129 -3.79 -23.52 -13.40
C CYS A 129 -2.97 -24.55 -14.18
N GLY A 130 -1.70 -24.24 -14.50
CA GLY A 130 -0.84 -25.10 -15.29
C GLY A 130 -0.33 -26.34 -14.53
N PRO A 131 0.13 -27.37 -15.25
CA PRO A 131 0.71 -28.54 -14.61
C PRO A 131 1.99 -28.21 -13.84
N GLY A 132 2.06 -28.65 -12.59
CA GLY A 132 3.24 -28.46 -11.73
C GLY A 132 3.36 -27.07 -11.10
N VAL A 133 2.32 -26.24 -11.18
CA VAL A 133 2.23 -25.00 -10.39
C VAL A 133 1.97 -25.36 -8.93
N GLU A 134 2.82 -24.86 -8.03
CA GLU A 134 2.62 -24.94 -6.59
C GLU A 134 2.15 -23.57 -6.08
N LEU A 135 0.95 -23.55 -5.48
CA LEU A 135 0.36 -22.35 -4.91
C LEU A 135 0.34 -22.43 -3.38
N SER A 136 0.24 -21.28 -2.73
CA SER A 136 -0.10 -21.26 -1.30
C SER A 136 -1.53 -21.75 -1.12
N SER A 137 -1.88 -22.31 0.05
CA SER A 137 -3.26 -22.77 0.30
C SER A 137 -4.30 -21.65 0.17
N GLU A 138 -3.91 -20.39 0.42
CA GLU A 138 -4.79 -19.24 0.21
C GLU A 138 -5.02 -18.98 -1.28
N ASP A 139 -3.98 -19.10 -2.09
CA ASP A 139 -4.05 -18.86 -3.53
C ASP A 139 -4.72 -20.02 -4.29
N GLU A 140 -4.55 -21.27 -3.82
CA GLU A 140 -5.30 -22.43 -4.33
C GLU A 140 -6.80 -22.20 -4.21
N LEU A 141 -7.28 -21.74 -3.06
CA LEU A 141 -8.71 -21.46 -2.85
C LEU A 141 -9.25 -20.38 -3.79
N LYS A 142 -8.43 -19.37 -4.12
CA LYS A 142 -8.81 -18.32 -5.07
C LYS A 142 -8.78 -18.83 -6.52
N ALA A 143 -7.79 -19.66 -6.84
CA ALA A 143 -7.61 -20.24 -8.16
C ALA A 143 -8.63 -21.32 -8.49
N ASP A 144 -9.12 -22.08 -7.49
CA ASP A 144 -9.99 -23.24 -7.66
C ASP A 144 -11.20 -22.97 -8.58
N LEU A 145 -11.91 -21.86 -8.35
CA LEU A 145 -13.08 -21.51 -9.17
C LEU A 145 -12.66 -21.14 -10.61
N VAL A 146 -11.54 -20.43 -10.77
CA VAL A 146 -11.06 -19.99 -12.08
C VAL A 146 -10.55 -21.18 -12.89
N CYS A 147 -9.73 -22.04 -12.27
CA CYS A 147 -9.14 -23.21 -12.89
C CYS A 147 -10.17 -24.30 -13.19
N ALA A 148 -11.23 -24.45 -12.39
CA ALA A 148 -12.29 -25.42 -12.65
C ALA A 148 -13.20 -25.03 -13.84
N ASN A 149 -13.24 -23.75 -14.22
CA ASN A 149 -14.06 -23.24 -15.32
C ASN A 149 -13.25 -22.95 -16.61
N ARG A 150 -11.97 -23.31 -16.61
CA ARG A 150 -11.06 -23.17 -17.76
C ARG A 150 -11.20 -24.34 -18.73
#